data_AF-A0AAW5YVI3-F1
#
_entry.id   AF-A0AAW5YVI3-F1
#
_cell.length_a   1.000
_cell.length_b   1.000
_cell.length_c   1.000
_cell.angle_alpha   90.00
_cell.angle_beta   90.00
_cell.angle_gamma   90.00
#
_symmetry.space_group_name_H-M   'P 1'
#
loop_
_entity.id
_entity.type
_entity.pdbx_description
1 polymer ?
#
loop_
_entity_poly.entity_id
_entity_poly.type
_entity_poly.pdbx_seq_one_letter_code
_entity_poly.pdbx_strand_id
1 'polypeptide(L)'
;MLVPYKKDYEKVAMGLLSYLPDFKNLQNLKEEMQLYAEDPAHQLYLYRDEDQNIVGLAGCETGAGCLVLRYLSLAPGFRDDEHFSEIMRQLAQEAGKQKVMTVPEYTYLMKYLNNDE
;
A
#
# COMPACT_ATOMS: atom_id res chain seq x y z
N MET A 1 -9.56 -6.28 3.00
CA MET A 1 -9.51 -6.53 1.53
C MET A 1 -8.81 -5.39 0.81
N LEU A 2 -7.81 -5.73 0.00
CA LEU A 2 -7.05 -4.84 -0.86
C LEU A 2 -7.83 -4.61 -2.16
N VAL A 3 -7.93 -3.36 -2.60
CA VAL A 3 -8.59 -2.97 -3.87
C VAL A 3 -7.77 -1.91 -4.60
N PRO A 4 -7.75 -1.90 -5.94
CA PRO A 4 -7.07 -0.83 -6.68
C PRO A 4 -7.70 0.52 -6.37
N TYR A 5 -6.85 1.54 -6.21
CA TYR A 5 -7.26 2.92 -6.03
C TYR A 5 -8.06 3.43 -7.25
N LYS A 6 -9.02 4.32 -6.98
CA LYS A 6 -9.76 5.09 -7.98
C LYS A 6 -9.78 6.55 -7.57
N LYS A 7 -9.81 7.44 -8.56
CA LYS A 7 -9.78 8.90 -8.36
C LYS A 7 -10.81 9.42 -7.36
N ASP A 8 -12.00 8.81 -7.31
CA ASP A 8 -13.07 9.16 -6.38
C ASP A 8 -12.66 9.07 -4.90
N TYR A 9 -11.62 8.29 -4.59
CA TYR A 9 -11.07 8.11 -3.25
C TYR A 9 -9.87 9.00 -2.94
N GLU A 10 -9.51 9.97 -3.79
CA GLU A 10 -8.32 10.83 -3.63
C GLU A 10 -8.24 11.47 -2.24
N LYS A 11 -9.32 12.09 -1.75
CA LYS A 11 -9.32 12.73 -0.42
C LYS A 11 -9.06 11.73 0.72
N VAL A 12 -9.63 10.52 0.62
CA VAL A 12 -9.44 9.47 1.62
C VAL A 12 -8.01 8.95 1.57
N ALA A 13 -7.49 8.70 0.37
CA ALA A 13 -6.11 8.29 0.15
C ALA A 13 -5.12 9.33 0.70
N MET A 14 -5.31 10.62 0.39
CA MET A 14 -4.49 11.70 0.95
C MET A 14 -4.56 11.76 2.48
N GLY A 15 -5.75 11.56 3.06
CA GLY A 15 -5.93 11.49 4.51
C GLY A 15 -5.10 10.37 5.14
N LEU A 16 -5.13 9.18 4.56
CA LEU A 16 -4.31 8.04 5.00
C LEU A 16 -2.81 8.27 4.76
N LEU A 17 -2.41 8.81 3.61
CA LEU A 17 -1.01 9.14 3.33
C LEU A 17 -0.45 10.12 4.36
N SER A 18 -1.26 11.07 4.84
CA SER A 18 -0.83 12.08 5.81
C SER A 18 -0.39 11.51 7.18
N TYR A 19 -0.67 10.24 7.47
CA TYR A 19 -0.09 9.55 8.63
C TYR A 19 1.41 9.27 8.50
N LEU A 20 1.94 9.22 7.27
CA LEU A 20 3.35 9.04 7.02
C LEU A 20 4.07 10.41 7.09
N PRO A 21 5.27 10.46 7.70
CA PRO A 21 6.00 11.72 7.88
C PRO A 21 6.30 12.44 6.57
N ASP A 22 6.61 11.69 5.51
CA ASP A 22 7.00 12.23 4.20
C ASP A 22 5.84 12.92 3.46
N PHE A 23 4.60 12.61 3.83
CA PHE A 23 3.39 13.14 3.20
C PHE A 23 2.61 14.10 4.10
N LYS A 24 3.24 14.71 5.10
CA LYS A 24 2.61 15.76 5.92
C LYS A 24 2.39 17.08 5.17
N ASN A 25 3.23 17.37 4.17
CA ASN A 25 3.10 18.55 3.34
C ASN A 25 2.10 18.30 2.20
N LEU A 26 1.17 19.22 1.99
CA LEU A 26 0.20 19.18 0.90
C LEU A 26 0.84 19.08 -0.49
N GLN A 27 2.01 19.71 -0.69
CA GLN A 27 2.74 19.63 -1.95
C GLN A 27 3.18 18.19 -2.24
N ASN A 28 3.83 17.55 -1.27
CA ASN A 28 4.27 16.14 -1.39
C ASN A 28 3.08 15.21 -1.64
N LEU A 29 1.94 15.41 -0.96
CA LEU A 29 0.73 14.63 -1.21
C LEU A 29 0.25 14.76 -2.65
N LYS A 30 0.22 15.97 -3.20
CA LYS A 30 -0.23 16.21 -4.58
C LYS A 30 0.72 15.60 -5.60
N GLU A 31 2.02 15.72 -5.39
CA GLU A 31 3.05 15.11 -6.24
C GLU A 31 2.93 13.59 -6.24
N GLU A 32 2.73 12.98 -5.07
CA GLU A 32 2.55 11.54 -4.96
C GLU A 32 1.23 11.06 -5.62
N MET A 33 0.12 11.80 -5.47
CA MET A 33 -1.12 11.48 -6.17
C MET A 33 -0.99 11.64 -7.70
N GLN A 34 -0.19 12.62 -8.16
CA GLN A 34 0.11 12.81 -9.58
C GLN A 34 0.94 11.65 -10.12
N LEU A 35 1.92 11.14 -9.37
CA LEU A 35 2.70 9.96 -9.74
C LEU A 35 1.80 8.76 -10.06
N TYR A 36 0.83 8.45 -9.19
CA TYR A 36 -0.13 7.36 -9.44
C TYR A 36 -1.10 7.62 -10.60
N ALA A 37 -1.28 8.87 -11.00
CA ALA A 37 -2.14 9.22 -12.13
C ALA A 37 -1.40 9.14 -13.47
N GLU A 38 -0.10 9.38 -13.48
CA GLU A 38 0.70 9.54 -14.70
C GLU A 38 1.60 8.35 -15.01
N ASP A 39 2.08 7.63 -13.99
CA ASP A 39 3.01 6.52 -14.17
C ASP A 39 2.31 5.16 -13.95
N PRO A 40 2.11 4.36 -15.01
CA PRO A 40 1.45 3.05 -14.89
C PRO A 40 2.25 2.01 -14.10
N ALA A 41 3.56 2.22 -13.90
CA ALA A 41 4.37 1.36 -13.03
C ALA A 41 4.00 1.56 -11.55
N HIS A 42 3.50 2.74 -11.19
CA HIS A 42 3.10 3.10 -9.84
C HIS A 42 1.63 2.80 -9.62
N GLN A 43 1.34 1.98 -8.61
CA GLN A 43 -0.02 1.55 -8.29
C GLN A 43 -0.32 1.78 -6.82
N LEU A 44 -1.48 2.37 -6.56
CA LEU A 44 -1.97 2.58 -5.20
C LEU A 44 -3.09 1.59 -4.93
N TYR A 45 -2.99 0.90 -3.81
CA TYR A 45 -4.03 0.01 -3.32
C TYR A 45 -4.66 0.57 -2.05
N LEU A 46 -5.96 0.41 -1.90
CA LEU A 46 -6.72 0.76 -0.71
C LEU A 46 -7.04 -0.52 0.06
N TYR A 47 -6.91 -0.48 1.38
CA TYR A 47 -7.26 -1.58 2.27
C TYR A 47 -8.59 -1.27 2.97
N ARG A 48 -9.53 -2.20 2.85
CA ARG A 48 -10.86 -2.17 3.48
C ARG A 48 -10.95 -3.14 4.65
N ASP A 49 -11.60 -2.72 5.72
CA ASP A 49 -11.98 -3.59 6.83
C ASP A 49 -13.20 -4.46 6.48
N GLU A 50 -13.69 -5.22 7.46
CA GLU A 50 -14.87 -6.09 7.33
C GLU A 50 -16.14 -5.31 6.99
N ASP A 51 -16.27 -4.09 7.52
CA ASP A 51 -17.38 -3.17 7.30
C ASP A 51 -17.27 -2.38 5.98
N GLN A 52 -16.31 -2.74 5.11
CA GLN A 52 -16.03 -2.09 3.83
C GLN A 52 -15.53 -0.63 3.94
N ASN A 53 -15.11 -0.20 5.13
CA ASN A 53 -14.49 1.11 5.32
C ASN A 53 -13.05 1.08 4.82
N ILE A 54 -12.61 2.14 4.16
CA ILE A 54 -11.20 2.28 3.76
C ILE A 54 -10.41 2.70 5.01
N VAL A 55 -9.56 1.80 5.49
CA VAL A 55 -8.79 1.97 6.73
C VAL A 55 -7.28 1.96 6.49
N GLY A 56 -6.86 1.82 5.22
CA GLY A 56 -5.45 1.78 4.87
C GLY A 56 -5.17 1.91 3.40
N LEU A 57 -3.89 2.01 3.06
CA LEU A 57 -3.39 1.98 1.69
C LEU A 57 -1.96 1.44 1.60
N ALA A 58 -1.62 0.92 0.44
CA ALA A 58 -0.30 0.42 0.08
C ALA A 58 0.13 1.06 -1.25
N GLY A 59 1.22 1.83 -1.21
CA GLY A 59 1.85 2.40 -2.40
C GLY A 59 2.85 1.42 -2.98
N CYS A 60 2.68 1.04 -4.24
CA CYS A 60 3.47 0.02 -4.90
C CYS A 60 4.07 0.52 -6.20
N GLU A 61 5.17 -0.11 -6.60
CA GLU A 61 5.83 0.09 -7.90
C GLU A 61 6.08 -1.28 -8.53
N THR A 62 5.83 -1.39 -9.83
CA THR A 62 6.03 -2.62 -10.59
C THR A 62 7.14 -2.44 -11.61
N GLY A 63 8.04 -3.41 -11.69
CA GLY A 63 9.18 -3.33 -12.61
C GLY A 63 10.10 -4.53 -12.48
N ALA A 64 10.77 -4.91 -13.57
CA ALA A 64 11.76 -5.99 -13.61
C ALA A 64 11.30 -7.34 -13.00
N GLY A 65 10.01 -7.67 -13.10
CA GLY A 65 9.45 -8.90 -12.54
C GLY A 65 9.18 -8.84 -11.02
N CYS A 66 9.24 -7.66 -10.42
CA CYS A 66 8.95 -7.42 -9.02
C CYS A 66 7.72 -6.51 -8.85
N LEU A 67 7.06 -6.65 -7.71
CA LEU A 67 6.15 -5.67 -7.15
C LEU A 67 6.76 -5.20 -5.83
N VAL A 68 7.13 -3.93 -5.76
CA VAL A 68 7.80 -3.32 -4.61
C VAL A 68 6.80 -2.51 -3.81
N LEU A 69 6.58 -2.89 -2.55
CA LEU A 69 5.87 -2.06 -1.58
C LEU A 69 6.77 -0.90 -1.16
N ARG A 70 6.42 0.32 -1.58
CA ARG A 70 7.11 1.57 -1.25
C ARG A 70 6.70 2.10 0.12
N TYR A 71 5.43 1.98 0.46
CA TYR A 71 4.94 2.31 1.79
C TYR A 71 3.60 1.69 2.11
N LEU A 72 3.33 1.58 3.41
CA LEU A 72 2.07 1.13 3.97
C LEU A 72 1.57 2.15 5.00
N SER A 73 0.34 2.63 4.81
CA SER A 73 -0.29 3.53 5.78
C SER A 73 -1.64 3.00 6.21
N LEU A 74 -1.81 2.77 7.51
CA LEU A 74 -3.05 2.31 8.12
C LEU A 74 -3.56 3.32 9.15
N ALA A 75 -4.87 3.38 9.33
CA ALA A 75 -5.49 4.06 10.45
C ALA A 75 -4.97 3.47 11.78
N PRO A 76 -4.82 4.28 12.85
CA PRO A 76 -4.14 3.86 14.09
C PRO A 76 -4.65 2.55 14.70
N GLY A 77 -5.95 2.26 14.62
CA GLY A 77 -6.56 1.05 15.17
C GLY A 77 -6.34 -0.24 14.36
N PHE A 78 -5.69 -0.16 13.21
CA PHE A 78 -5.49 -1.28 12.28
C PHE A 78 -4.00 -1.63 12.11
N ARG A 79 -3.14 -1.13 12.99
CA ARG A 79 -1.67 -1.28 12.90
C ARG A 79 -1.18 -2.44 13.75
N ASP A 80 -1.58 -3.65 13.36
CA ASP A 80 -1.22 -4.88 14.05
C ASP A 80 -0.80 -5.99 13.06
N ASP A 81 -0.24 -7.07 13.61
CA ASP A 81 0.29 -8.20 12.85
C ASP A 81 -0.79 -8.88 11.97
N GLU A 82 -2.06 -8.88 12.39
CA GLU A 82 -3.16 -9.50 11.65
C GLU A 82 -3.41 -8.74 10.34
N HIS A 83 -3.57 -7.42 10.43
CA HIS A 83 -3.78 -6.57 9.26
C HIS A 83 -2.56 -6.54 8.34
N PHE A 84 -1.35 -6.49 8.89
CA PHE A 84 -0.12 -6.55 8.09
C PHE A 84 0.01 -7.87 7.34
N SER A 85 -0.25 -9.00 8.01
CA SER A 85 -0.25 -10.32 7.39
C SER A 85 -1.26 -10.41 6.24
N GLU A 86 -2.49 -9.95 6.49
CA GLU A 86 -3.56 -9.96 5.50
C GLU A 86 -3.20 -9.14 4.26
N ILE A 87 -2.68 -7.93 4.47
CA ILE A 87 -2.29 -7.02 3.39
C ILE A 87 -1.16 -7.62 2.56
N MET A 88 -0.11 -8.14 3.20
CA MET A 88 1.02 -8.74 2.49
C MET A 88 0.58 -9.96 1.68
N ARG A 89 -0.29 -10.81 2.25
CA ARG A 89 -0.83 -11.98 1.55
C ARG A 89 -1.65 -11.57 0.32
N GLN A 90 -2.52 -10.58 0.46
CA GLN A 90 -3.31 -10.08 -0.68
C GLN A 90 -2.42 -9.39 -1.72
N LEU A 91 -1.38 -8.67 -1.30
CA LEU A 91 -0.43 -8.06 -2.22
C LEU A 91 0.35 -9.12 -3.03
N ALA A 92 0.72 -10.25 -2.40
CA ALA A 92 1.33 -11.37 -3.11
C ALA A 92 0.37 -12.04 -4.11
N GLN A 93 -0.92 -12.12 -3.79
CA GLN A 93 -1.93 -12.59 -4.74
C GLN A 93 -2.05 -11.64 -5.94
N GLU A 94 -2.09 -10.32 -5.70
CA GLU A 94 -2.11 -9.31 -6.76
C GLU A 94 -0.83 -9.32 -7.63
N ALA A 95 0.33 -9.57 -7.02
CA ALA A 95 1.60 -9.69 -7.73
C ALA A 95 1.66 -10.90 -8.68
N GLY A 96 0.87 -11.94 -8.43
CA GLY A 96 0.81 -13.14 -9.26
C GLY A 96 2.16 -13.85 -9.39
N LYS A 97 2.81 -13.72 -10.55
CA LYS A 97 4.14 -14.31 -10.81
C LYS A 97 5.30 -13.40 -10.42
N GLN A 98 5.02 -12.12 -10.13
CA GLN A 98 6.04 -11.17 -9.74
C GLN A 98 6.51 -11.45 -8.32
N LYS A 99 7.79 -11.21 -8.05
CA LYS A 99 8.32 -11.29 -6.70
C LYS A 99 7.87 -10.07 -5.90
N VAL A 100 7.22 -10.28 -4.75
CA VAL A 100 6.95 -9.19 -3.82
C VAL A 100 8.23 -8.82 -3.10
N MET A 101 8.51 -7.52 -3.04
CA MET A 101 9.63 -6.93 -2.33
C MET A 101 9.14 -5.70 -1.56
N THR A 102 9.97 -5.18 -0.67
CA THR A 102 9.72 -3.94 0.05
C THR A 102 10.94 -3.04 -0.04
N VAL A 103 10.75 -1.74 0.15
CA VAL A 103 11.88 -0.85 0.50
C VAL A 103 12.40 -1.19 1.90
N PRO A 104 13.65 -0.82 2.26
CA PRO A 104 14.30 -1.22 3.51
C PRO A 104 13.46 -0.97 4.76
N GLU A 105 12.74 0.14 4.81
CA GLU A 105 11.89 0.59 5.93
C GLU A 105 10.76 -0.40 6.25
N TYR A 106 10.32 -1.17 5.25
CA TYR A 106 9.21 -2.12 5.38
C TYR A 106 9.67 -3.60 5.31
N THR A 107 10.98 -3.86 5.36
CA THR A 107 11.54 -5.24 5.29
C THR A 107 10.95 -6.18 6.34
N TYR A 108 10.56 -5.67 7.52
CA TYR A 108 9.95 -6.47 8.57
C TYR A 108 8.62 -7.11 8.16
N LEU A 109 7.92 -6.56 7.15
CA LEU A 109 6.68 -7.12 6.61
C LEU A 109 6.92 -8.40 5.78
N MET A 110 8.15 -8.62 5.29
CA MET A 110 8.48 -9.83 4.53
C MET A 110 8.30 -11.11 5.36
N LYS A 111 8.30 -11.03 6.70
CA LYS A 111 8.04 -12.18 7.59
C LYS A 111 6.69 -12.84 7.33
N TYR A 112 5.69 -12.11 6.82
CA TYR A 112 4.36 -12.67 6.56
C TYR A 112 4.25 -13.41 5.23
N LEU A 113 5.26 -13.28 4.35
CA LEU A 113 5.31 -14.01 3.07
C LEU A 113 6.15 -15.28 3.13
N ASN A 114 6.97 -15.42 4.17
CA ASN A 114 7.92 -16.53 4.32
C ASN A 114 7.35 -17.70 5.15
N ASN A 115 6.07 -17.65 5.55
CA ASN A 115 5.45 -18.66 6.43
C ASN A 115 4.68 -19.76 5.66
N ASP A 116 4.92 -19.92 4.35
CA ASP A 116 4.42 -21.05 3.56
C ASP A 116 5.41 -22.24 3.53
N GLU A 117 6.14 -22.47 4.64
CA GLU A 117 6.92 -23.70 4.89
C GLU A 117 6.43 -24.44 6.14
#